data_AF-A0A7V0JDE1-F1
#
_entry.id   AF-A0A7V0JDE1-F1
#
_cell.length_a   1.000
_cell.length_b   1.000
_cell.length_c   1.000
_cell.angle_alpha   90.00
_cell.angle_beta   90.00
_cell.angle_gamma   90.00
#
_symmetry.space_group_name_H-M   'P 1'
#
loop_
_entity.id
_entity.type
_entity.pdbx_description
1 polymer ?
#
loop_
_entity_poly.entity_id
_entity_poly.type
_entity_poly.pdbx_seq_one_letter_code
_entity_poly.pdbx_strand_id
1 'polypeptide(L)'
;MPGEPKRLDHPKIVLLIAFVFIIITLAVLGAVLYHLTFSHHGPAILVPFQKKMEEKKRSAILEDVKRQEEYEKHRHFHNVVEYPTLPGKELTVCFICHSDYPHSKNKKVRALLNMHTQFFVCETCHIQEKKGYEIV
;
A
#
# COMPACT_ATOMS: atom_id res chain seq x y z
N MET A 1 -20.43 -30.92 62.34
CA MET A 1 -19.37 -31.00 61.32
C MET A 1 -18.45 -29.81 61.55
N PRO A 2 -17.12 -30.00 61.63
CA PRO A 2 -16.20 -28.92 61.98
C PRO A 2 -16.28 -27.82 60.91
N GLY A 3 -16.43 -26.59 61.40
CA GLY A 3 -16.76 -25.41 60.59
C GLY A 3 -15.71 -25.10 59.54
N GLU A 4 -16.19 -24.67 58.38
CA GLU A 4 -15.36 -24.21 57.26
C GLU A 4 -14.36 -23.14 57.74
N PRO A 5 -13.10 -23.19 57.26
CA PRO A 5 -12.09 -22.22 57.66
C PRO A 5 -12.54 -20.81 57.25
N LYS A 6 -12.70 -19.94 58.25
CA LYS A 6 -13.06 -18.52 58.06
C LYS A 6 -11.97 -17.85 57.20
N ARG A 7 -12.35 -17.42 56.00
CA ARG A 7 -11.47 -16.70 55.07
C ARG A 7 -10.98 -15.42 55.75
N LEU A 8 -9.69 -15.36 56.06
CA LEU A 8 -9.07 -14.16 56.62
C LEU A 8 -9.04 -13.08 55.55
N ASP A 9 -9.46 -11.86 55.91
CA ASP A 9 -9.40 -10.72 55.01
C ASP A 9 -7.95 -10.50 54.55
N HIS A 10 -7.77 -10.39 53.23
CA HIS A 10 -6.44 -10.16 52.67
C HIS A 10 -5.89 -8.81 53.14
N PRO A 11 -4.62 -8.74 53.57
CA PRO A 11 -4.03 -7.48 53.98
C PRO A 11 -4.06 -6.48 52.81
N LYS A 12 -4.33 -5.21 53.10
CA LYS A 12 -4.45 -4.13 52.09
C LYS A 12 -3.25 -4.08 51.12
N ILE A 13 -2.09 -4.54 51.57
CA ILE A 13 -0.87 -4.67 50.76
C ILE A 13 -1.03 -5.62 49.57
N VAL A 14 -1.78 -6.72 49.71
CA VAL A 14 -2.01 -7.69 48.63
C VAL A 14 -2.89 -7.09 47.53
N LEU A 15 -3.89 -6.28 47.92
CA LEU A 15 -4.74 -5.56 46.96
C LEU A 15 -3.94 -4.52 46.18
N LEU A 16 -3.01 -3.82 46.84
CA LEU A 16 -2.12 -2.86 46.18
C LEU A 16 -1.21 -3.54 45.16
N ILE A 17 -0.60 -4.68 45.52
CA ILE A 17 0.25 -5.45 44.61
C ILE A 17 -0.56 -5.94 43.41
N ALA A 18 -1.76 -6.49 43.62
CA ALA A 18 -2.62 -6.93 42.53
C ALA A 18 -3.01 -5.79 41.57
N PHE A 19 -3.30 -4.60 42.10
CA PHE A 19 -3.59 -3.42 41.29
C PHE A 19 -2.42 -3.00 40.40
N VAL A 20 -1.20 -3.01 40.93
CA VAL A 20 0.02 -2.72 40.16
C VAL A 20 0.21 -3.74 39.03
N PHE A 21 0.03 -5.03 39.31
CA PHE A 21 0.13 -6.07 38.28
C PHE A 21 -0.92 -5.88 37.19
N ILE A 22 -2.16 -5.54 37.54
CA ILE A 22 -3.22 -5.28 36.55
C ILE A 22 -2.84 -4.11 35.66
N ILE A 23 -2.33 -3.01 36.22
CA ILE A 23 -1.89 -1.84 35.43
C ILE A 23 -0.78 -2.23 34.44
N ILE A 24 0.25 -2.95 34.90
CA ILE A 24 1.35 -3.39 34.03
C ILE A 24 0.82 -4.27 32.90
N THR A 25 -0.08 -5.20 33.22
CA THR A 25 -0.65 -6.13 32.24
C THR A 25 -1.46 -5.38 31.18
N LEU A 26 -2.29 -4.41 31.59
CA LEU A 26 -3.06 -3.58 30.68
C LEU A 26 -2.17 -2.67 29.82
N ALA A 27 -1.11 -2.11 30.38
CA ALA A 27 -0.16 -1.28 29.64
C ALA A 27 0.58 -2.08 28.54
N VAL A 28 1.04 -3.29 28.87
CA VAL A 28 1.68 -4.19 27.90
C VAL A 28 0.69 -4.61 26.81
N LEU A 29 -0.53 -4.98 27.19
CA LEU A 29 -1.57 -5.36 26.22
C LEU A 29 -1.91 -4.19 25.28
N GLY A 30 -2.06 -2.98 25.80
CA GLY A 30 -2.31 -1.78 25.01
C GLY A 30 -1.18 -1.47 24.03
N ALA A 31 0.08 -1.60 24.48
CA ALA A 31 1.24 -1.39 23.62
C ALA A 31 1.30 -2.41 22.47
N VAL A 32 1.02 -3.69 22.75
CA VAL A 32 0.96 -4.74 21.73
C VAL A 32 -0.15 -4.49 20.72
N LEU A 33 -1.35 -4.13 21.19
CA LEU A 33 -2.48 -3.81 20.31
C LEU A 33 -2.20 -2.57 19.45
N TYR A 34 -1.62 -1.52 20.03
CA TYR A 34 -1.22 -0.32 19.28
C TYR A 34 -0.18 -0.63 18.21
N HIS A 35 0.83 -1.46 18.55
CA HIS A 35 1.84 -1.88 17.60
C HIS A 35 1.27 -2.72 16.44
N LEU A 36 0.27 -3.55 16.72
CA LEU A 36 -0.43 -4.35 15.71
C LEU A 36 -1.35 -3.53 14.80
N THR A 37 -1.89 -2.39 15.27
CA THR A 37 -2.96 -1.65 14.57
C THR A 37 -2.52 -0.33 13.96
N PHE A 38 -1.69 0.46 14.65
CA PHE A 38 -1.40 1.87 14.29
C PHE A 38 0.08 2.18 14.10
N SER A 39 1.00 1.21 14.28
CA SER A 39 2.43 1.45 14.10
C SER A 39 2.75 1.87 12.67
N HIS A 40 3.58 2.91 12.52
CA HIS A 40 4.02 3.48 11.24
C HIS A 40 4.77 2.48 10.34
N HIS A 41 5.21 1.34 10.89
CA HIS A 41 5.88 0.25 10.17
C HIS A 41 4.92 -0.91 9.80
N GLY A 42 3.61 -0.74 9.99
CA GLY A 42 2.57 -1.73 9.71
C GLY A 42 2.64 -2.99 10.60
N PRO A 43 1.63 -3.88 10.53
CA PRO A 43 1.68 -5.16 11.21
C PRO A 43 2.68 -6.06 10.49
N ALA A 44 3.97 -5.88 10.77
CA ALA A 44 5.06 -6.68 10.19
C ALA A 44 4.83 -8.20 10.32
N ILE A 45 4.03 -8.62 11.30
CA ILE A 45 3.62 -10.01 11.52
C ILE A 45 2.60 -10.49 10.49
N LEU A 46 1.70 -9.62 10.00
CA LEU A 46 0.67 -9.98 9.02
C LEU A 46 1.16 -9.85 7.57
N VAL A 47 2.15 -8.99 7.30
CA VAL A 47 2.78 -8.85 5.98
C VAL A 47 3.22 -10.20 5.36
N PRO A 48 3.94 -11.11 6.06
CA PRO A 48 4.33 -12.39 5.47
C PRO A 48 3.13 -13.29 5.18
N PHE A 49 2.08 -13.25 6.01
CA PHE A 49 0.86 -14.02 5.79
C PHE A 49 0.07 -13.48 4.59
N GLN A 50 -0.04 -12.16 4.48
CA GLN A 50 -0.63 -11.48 3.31
C GLN A 50 0.11 -11.85 2.02
N LYS A 51 1.44 -11.72 2.00
CA LYS A 51 2.27 -12.09 0.84
C LYS A 51 2.07 -13.55 0.43
N LYS A 52 2.02 -14.48 1.38
CA LYS A 52 1.79 -15.90 1.11
C LYS A 52 0.39 -16.17 0.53
N MET A 53 -0.63 -15.45 1.01
CA MET A 53 -1.97 -15.53 0.42
C MET A 53 -2.04 -14.91 -0.98
N GLU A 54 -1.28 -13.85 -1.23
CA GLU A 54 -1.21 -13.16 -2.51
C GLU A 54 -0.47 -13.99 -3.57
N GLU A 55 0.66 -14.63 -3.20
CA GLU A 55 1.34 -15.63 -4.03
C GLU A 55 0.42 -16.80 -4.39
N LYS A 56 -0.38 -17.29 -3.44
CA LYS A 56 -1.33 -18.39 -3.69
C LYS A 56 -2.46 -17.99 -4.67
N LYS A 57 -2.80 -16.70 -4.74
CA LYS A 57 -3.82 -16.15 -5.65
C LYS A 57 -3.25 -15.74 -7.01
N ARG A 58 -1.94 -15.87 -7.21
CA ARG A 58 -1.25 -15.41 -8.42
C ARG A 58 -1.58 -16.37 -9.57
N SER A 59 -2.33 -15.87 -10.55
CA SER A 59 -2.63 -16.59 -11.80
C SER A 59 -1.50 -16.42 -12.80
N ALA A 60 -1.39 -17.32 -13.78
CA ALA A 60 -0.44 -17.20 -14.88
C ALA A 60 -0.60 -15.87 -15.65
N ILE A 61 -1.85 -15.40 -15.80
CA ILE A 61 -2.16 -14.12 -16.43
C ILE A 61 -1.60 -12.94 -15.63
N LEU A 62 -1.78 -12.93 -14.30
CA LEU A 62 -1.23 -11.88 -13.44
C LEU A 62 0.30 -11.86 -13.46
N GLU A 63 0.93 -13.02 -13.61
CA GLU A 63 2.38 -13.12 -13.71
C GLU A 63 2.91 -12.56 -15.03
N ASP A 64 2.23 -12.83 -16.14
CA ASP A 64 2.56 -12.25 -17.45
C ASP A 64 2.38 -10.72 -17.47
N VAL A 65 1.31 -10.20 -16.86
CA VAL A 65 1.08 -8.76 -16.72
C VAL A 65 2.19 -8.10 -15.92
N LYS A 66 2.57 -8.67 -14.77
CA LYS A 66 3.66 -8.13 -13.95
C LYS A 66 5.00 -8.14 -14.70
N ARG A 67 5.28 -9.21 -15.45
CA ARG A 67 6.49 -9.31 -16.27
C ARG A 67 6.53 -8.21 -17.34
N GLN A 68 5.41 -7.91 -17.99
CA GLN A 68 5.31 -6.81 -18.96
C GLN A 68 5.53 -5.44 -18.31
N GLU A 69 4.94 -5.21 -17.14
CA GLU A 69 5.14 -3.98 -16.36
C GLU A 69 6.61 -3.77 -15.99
N GLU A 70 7.29 -4.82 -15.53
CA GLU A 70 8.73 -4.78 -15.25
C GLU A 70 9.54 -4.49 -16.52
N TYR A 71 9.23 -5.13 -17.65
CA TYR A 71 9.90 -4.82 -18.91
C TYR A 71 9.72 -3.36 -19.33
N GLU A 72 8.53 -2.79 -19.20
CA GLU A 72 8.31 -1.37 -19.46
C GLU A 72 9.16 -0.50 -18.53
N LYS A 73 9.14 -0.75 -17.21
CA LYS A 73 9.99 -0.02 -16.25
C LYS A 73 11.48 -0.07 -16.61
N HIS A 74 12.01 -1.22 -17.00
CA HIS A 74 13.42 -1.37 -17.38
C HIS A 74 13.76 -0.76 -18.74
N ARG A 75 12.78 -0.61 -19.65
CA ARG A 75 12.97 0.05 -20.95
C ARG A 75 13.06 1.57 -20.86
N HIS A 76 12.64 2.18 -19.75
CA HIS A 76 12.57 3.62 -19.56
C HIS A 76 13.58 4.05 -18.49
N PHE A 77 14.82 4.25 -18.93
CA PHE A 77 15.91 4.79 -18.10
C PHE A 77 15.56 6.23 -17.68
N HIS A 78 15.64 6.53 -16.38
CA HIS A 78 15.46 7.83 -15.67
C HIS A 78 14.45 7.85 -14.49
N ASN A 79 13.86 6.71 -14.09
CA ASN A 79 13.15 6.62 -12.81
C ASN A 79 14.16 6.55 -11.64
N VAL A 80 14.81 7.68 -11.32
CA VAL A 80 15.81 7.77 -10.22
C VAL A 80 15.12 7.87 -8.86
N VAL A 81 13.84 8.25 -8.85
CA VAL A 81 13.02 8.43 -7.64
C VAL A 81 11.73 7.62 -7.74
N GLU A 82 11.29 7.05 -6.62
CA GLU A 82 9.93 6.50 -6.52
C GLU A 82 8.92 7.65 -6.64
N TYR A 83 8.07 7.58 -7.65
CA TYR A 83 6.96 8.51 -7.81
C TYR A 83 5.70 7.88 -7.21
N PRO A 84 4.90 8.62 -6.42
CA PRO A 84 3.67 8.08 -5.86
C PRO A 84 2.71 7.67 -6.98
N THR A 85 2.20 6.44 -6.91
CA THR A 85 1.14 5.99 -7.83
C THR A 85 -0.18 6.61 -7.41
N LEU A 86 -0.87 7.25 -8.35
CA LEU A 86 -2.19 7.78 -8.10
C LEU A 86 -3.20 6.63 -7.97
N PRO A 87 -4.17 6.71 -7.04
CA PRO A 87 -5.22 5.72 -6.96
C PRO A 87 -6.02 5.73 -8.27
N GLY A 88 -6.48 4.56 -8.74
CA GLY A 88 -7.06 4.42 -10.09
C GLY A 88 -8.27 5.32 -10.40
N LYS A 89 -8.97 5.83 -9.38
CA LYS A 89 -10.05 6.81 -9.51
C LYS A 89 -9.57 8.22 -9.91
N GLU A 90 -8.29 8.52 -9.68
CA GLU A 90 -7.63 9.80 -9.97
C GLU A 90 -6.80 9.73 -11.26
N LEU A 91 -6.63 8.53 -11.83
CA LEU A 91 -6.01 8.35 -13.14
C LEU A 91 -6.98 8.82 -14.24
N THR A 92 -6.42 9.42 -15.28
CA THR A 92 -7.20 9.73 -16.49
C THR A 92 -7.65 8.44 -17.18
N VAL A 93 -8.77 8.51 -17.89
CA VAL A 93 -9.38 7.35 -18.58
C VAL A 93 -8.41 6.65 -19.53
N CYS A 94 -7.43 7.37 -20.07
CA CYS A 94 -6.40 6.85 -20.97
C CYS A 94 -5.55 5.76 -20.30
N PHE A 95 -5.22 5.91 -19.00
CA PHE A 95 -4.38 4.95 -18.26
C PHE A 95 -5.10 3.65 -17.90
N ILE A 96 -6.40 3.54 -18.16
CA ILE A 96 -7.13 2.27 -18.02
C ILE A 96 -6.61 1.25 -19.03
N CYS A 97 -6.26 1.70 -20.23
CA CYS A 97 -5.81 0.84 -21.34
C CYS A 97 -4.36 1.10 -21.75
N HIS A 98 -3.78 2.26 -21.42
CA HIS A 98 -2.41 2.61 -21.74
C HIS A 98 -1.52 2.65 -20.49
N SER A 99 -0.23 2.32 -20.65
CA SER A 99 0.72 2.41 -19.54
C SER A 99 1.10 3.86 -19.22
N ASP A 100 1.75 4.06 -18.07
CA ASP A 100 2.32 5.34 -17.66
C ASP A 100 3.41 5.88 -18.62
N TYR A 101 3.91 5.01 -19.51
CA TYR A 101 5.00 5.28 -20.45
C TYR A 101 4.61 4.95 -21.90
N PRO A 102 3.59 5.60 -22.49
CA PRO A 102 3.01 5.18 -23.77
C PRO A 102 3.91 5.47 -24.99
N HIS A 103 4.96 6.30 -24.85
CA HIS A 103 5.83 6.69 -25.96
C HIS A 103 7.11 5.83 -26.04
N SER A 104 7.33 5.16 -27.18
CA SER A 104 8.47 4.25 -27.36
C SER A 104 9.26 4.43 -28.65
N LYS A 105 8.88 5.37 -29.52
CA LYS A 105 9.39 5.52 -30.89
C LYS A 105 10.92 5.63 -31.00
N ASN A 106 11.54 6.54 -30.24
CA ASN A 106 13.00 6.66 -30.14
C ASN A 106 13.40 7.13 -28.73
N LYS A 107 14.68 7.08 -28.40
CA LYS A 107 15.17 7.42 -27.04
C LYS A 107 14.80 8.85 -26.61
N LYS A 108 14.93 9.83 -27.50
CA LYS A 108 14.65 11.25 -27.20
C LYS A 108 13.15 11.49 -26.97
N VAL A 109 12.32 10.99 -27.87
CA VAL A 109 10.86 11.11 -27.80
C VAL A 109 10.32 10.42 -26.55
N ARG A 110 10.82 9.22 -26.24
CA ARG A 110 10.47 8.46 -25.05
C ARG A 110 10.80 9.23 -23.77
N ALA A 111 12.04 9.71 -23.63
CA ALA A 111 12.45 10.45 -22.44
C ALA A 111 11.65 11.75 -22.27
N LEU A 112 11.44 12.50 -23.36
CA LEU A 112 10.73 13.77 -23.31
C LEU A 112 9.23 13.55 -23.04
N LEU A 113 8.54 12.79 -23.89
CA LEU A 113 7.08 12.71 -23.84
C LEU A 113 6.56 11.88 -22.68
N ASN A 114 7.27 10.83 -22.23
CA ASN A 114 6.85 10.10 -21.03
C ASN A 114 7.12 10.88 -19.73
N MET A 115 7.99 11.90 -19.76
CA MET A 115 8.08 12.84 -18.65
C MET A 115 6.91 13.83 -18.68
N HIS A 116 6.51 14.27 -19.88
CA HIS A 116 5.41 15.23 -20.05
C HIS A 116 4.04 14.69 -19.62
N THR A 117 3.82 13.37 -19.61
CA THR A 117 2.57 12.77 -19.09
C THR A 117 2.31 13.08 -17.61
N GLN A 118 3.34 13.52 -16.86
CA GLN A 118 3.19 13.99 -15.49
C GLN A 118 2.66 15.44 -15.39
N PHE A 119 2.76 16.21 -16.47
CA PHE A 119 2.43 17.65 -16.48
C PHE A 119 1.29 18.01 -17.41
N PHE A 120 1.05 17.20 -18.45
CA PHE A 120 0.03 17.40 -19.46
C PHE A 120 -0.89 16.20 -19.55
N VAL A 121 -2.18 16.48 -19.79
CA VAL A 121 -3.18 15.44 -20.06
C VAL A 121 -3.03 14.90 -21.49
N CYS A 122 -3.36 13.63 -21.71
CA CYS A 122 -3.13 12.98 -23.01
C CYS A 122 -3.83 13.72 -24.17
N GLU A 123 -4.99 14.31 -23.89
CA GLU A 123 -5.84 15.04 -24.82
C GLU A 123 -5.20 16.33 -25.35
N THR A 124 -4.14 16.85 -24.72
CA THR A 124 -3.42 18.02 -25.27
C THR A 124 -2.78 17.72 -26.62
N CYS A 125 -2.37 16.46 -26.82
CA CYS A 125 -1.71 16.01 -28.04
C CYS A 125 -2.55 14.99 -28.82
N HIS A 126 -3.37 14.18 -28.13
CA HIS A 126 -4.17 13.11 -28.70
C HIS A 126 -5.66 13.46 -28.82
N ILE A 127 -5.95 14.67 -29.29
CA ILE A 127 -7.31 15.04 -29.66
C ILE A 127 -7.62 14.55 -31.07
N GLN A 128 -8.70 13.80 -31.24
CA GLN A 128 -9.18 13.45 -32.57
C GLN A 128 -9.85 14.66 -33.19
N GLU A 129 -9.35 15.10 -34.34
CA GLU A 129 -10.06 16.05 -35.19
C GLU A 129 -11.36 15.40 -35.69
N LYS A 130 -12.50 16.01 -35.36
CA LYS A 130 -13.76 15.65 -36.01
C LYS A 130 -13.72 16.17 -37.45
N LYS A 131 -14.21 15.38 -38.40
CA LYS A 131 -14.48 15.86 -39.77
C LYS A 131 -15.25 17.18 -39.71
N GLY A 132 -14.64 18.26 -40.22
CA GLY A 132 -15.22 19.60 -40.26
C GLY A 132 -14.84 20.54 -39.11
N TYR A 133 -13.99 20.12 -38.17
CA TYR A 133 -13.45 20.97 -37.11
C TYR A 133 -11.92 20.89 -37.14
N GLU A 134 -11.28 21.95 -37.64
CA GLU A 134 -9.84 22.15 -37.45
C GLU A 134 -9.60 22.72 -36.05
N ILE A 135 -8.69 22.10 -35.32
CA ILE A 135 -8.26 22.57 -34.01
C ILE A 135 -7.11 23.53 -34.28
N VAL A 136 -7.37 24.82 -34.07
CA VAL A 136 -6.46 25.95 -34.36
C VAL A 136 -5.18 25.86 -33.52
#